data_AF-A0A497RTP8-F1
#
_entry.id   AF-A0A497RTP8-F1
#
_cell.length_a   1.000
_cell.length_b   1.000
_cell.length_c   1.000
_cell.angle_alpha   90.00
_cell.angle_beta   90.00
_cell.angle_gamma   90.00
#
_symmetry.space_group_name_H-M   'P 1'
#
loop_
_entity.id
_entity.type
_entity.pdbx_description
1 polymer ?
#
loop_
_entity_poly.entity_id
_entity_poly.type
_entity_poly.pdbx_seq_one_letter_code
_entity_poly.pdbx_strand_id
1 'polypeptide(L)'
;MVIGREKILELVKRKKLIENFSEDCLGGAGYDLRVGRIYRLKGGGFLGTFKRETPDVEEIRFDEYSLKPDEYVLVGTLEGVNMPENLIARVLPRSSLFRCGCSLVTALVDPGYTGVLIFGL
;
A
#
# COMPACT_ATOMS: atom_id res chain seq x y z
N MET A 1 -7.58 -19.29 -0.67
CA MET A 1 -6.52 -19.94 0.15
C MET A 1 -5.54 -18.86 0.57
N VAL A 2 -5.13 -18.80 1.83
CA VAL A 2 -4.08 -17.88 2.31
C VAL A 2 -2.72 -18.55 2.12
N ILE A 3 -1.72 -17.80 1.67
CA ILE A 3 -0.34 -18.31 1.54
C ILE A 3 0.47 -18.04 2.81
N GLY A 4 1.21 -19.04 3.27
CA GLY A 4 2.08 -18.93 4.45
C GLY A 4 3.44 -18.30 4.15
N ARG A 5 4.18 -18.02 5.21
CA ARG A 5 5.53 -17.42 5.22
C ARG A 5 6.48 -18.03 4.19
N GLU A 6 6.60 -19.36 4.17
CA GLU A 6 7.53 -20.09 3.30
C GLU A 6 7.20 -19.86 1.83
N LYS A 7 5.90 -19.81 1.50
CA LYS A 7 5.45 -19.57 0.14
C LYS A 7 5.68 -18.12 -0.29
N ILE A 8 5.46 -17.16 0.62
CA ILE A 8 5.79 -15.74 0.37
C ILE A 8 7.29 -15.61 0.08
N LEU A 9 8.16 -16.21 0.90
CA LEU A 9 9.62 -16.20 0.67
C LEU A 9 10.02 -16.83 -0.67
N GLU A 10 9.41 -17.97 -1.03
CA GLU A 10 9.63 -18.60 -2.33
C GLU A 10 9.27 -17.65 -3.47
N LEU A 11 8.11 -16.99 -3.40
CA LEU A 11 7.62 -16.08 -4.44
C LEU A 11 8.46 -14.79 -4.50
N VAL A 12 8.94 -14.26 -3.38
CA VAL A 12 9.87 -13.12 -3.36
C VAL A 12 11.15 -13.50 -4.12
N LYS A 13 11.74 -14.66 -3.84
CA LYS A 13 12.99 -15.10 -4.51
C LYS A 13 12.81 -15.41 -5.99
N ARG A 14 11.70 -16.06 -6.37
CA ARG A 14 11.49 -16.57 -7.74
C ARG A 14 10.80 -15.58 -8.68
N LYS A 15 9.94 -14.72 -8.13
CA LYS A 15 9.04 -13.84 -8.89
C LYS A 15 9.17 -12.38 -8.50
N LYS A 16 10.08 -12.03 -7.59
CA LYS A 16 10.20 -10.68 -7.04
C LYS A 16 8.87 -10.15 -6.51
N LEU A 17 8.06 -11.01 -5.88
CA LEU A 17 6.72 -10.68 -5.38
C LEU A 17 6.70 -9.35 -4.61
N ILE A 18 7.76 -9.09 -3.83
CA ILE A 18 7.96 -7.87 -3.05
C ILE A 18 9.38 -7.36 -3.34
N GLU A 19 9.47 -6.13 -3.85
CA GLU A 19 10.71 -5.38 -4.01
C GLU A 19 11.01 -4.57 -2.74
N ASN A 20 12.28 -4.26 -2.48
CA ASN A 20 12.73 -3.70 -1.20
C ASN A 20 12.37 -4.56 0.02
N PHE A 21 12.27 -5.88 -0.18
CA PHE A 21 11.89 -6.85 0.85
C PHE A 21 12.79 -6.78 2.10
N SER A 22 12.18 -6.84 3.28
CA SER A 22 12.83 -6.98 4.58
C SER A 22 12.28 -8.19 5.33
N GLU A 23 13.15 -9.03 5.90
CA GLU A 23 12.72 -10.18 6.69
C GLU A 23 11.98 -9.79 7.97
N ASP A 24 12.27 -8.61 8.54
CA ASP A 24 11.61 -8.08 9.74
C ASP A 24 10.13 -7.77 9.51
N CYS A 25 9.77 -7.49 8.25
CA CYS A 25 8.39 -7.22 7.84
C CYS A 25 7.61 -8.50 7.51
N LEU A 26 8.28 -9.65 7.42
CA LEU A 26 7.63 -10.90 7.07
C LEU A 26 6.94 -11.51 8.29
N GLY A 27 5.62 -11.67 8.21
CA GLY A 27 4.80 -12.34 9.22
C GLY A 27 4.66 -13.86 8.99
N GLY A 28 3.67 -14.47 9.64
CA GLY A 28 3.35 -15.88 9.47
C GLY A 28 2.57 -16.21 8.19
N ALA A 29 1.72 -15.28 7.74
CA ALA A 29 0.88 -15.43 6.54
C ALA A 29 0.62 -14.08 5.84
N GLY A 30 1.61 -13.20 5.88
CA GLY A 30 1.53 -11.85 5.35
C GLY A 30 2.86 -11.12 5.43
N TYR A 31 2.87 -9.90 4.94
CA TYR A 31 4.04 -9.03 4.92
C TYR A 31 3.60 -7.60 5.26
N ASP A 32 4.30 -6.97 6.20
CA ASP A 32 4.04 -5.59 6.61
C ASP A 32 4.65 -4.62 5.58
N LEU A 33 3.82 -3.79 4.96
CA LEU A 33 4.28 -2.74 4.04
C LEU A 33 4.72 -1.50 4.82
N ARG A 34 5.80 -0.87 4.36
CA ARG A 34 6.36 0.33 4.99
C ARG A 34 5.95 1.58 4.22
N VAL A 35 5.87 2.70 4.93
CA VAL A 35 5.65 4.02 4.32
C VAL A 35 6.91 4.40 3.55
N GLY A 36 6.77 4.63 2.24
CA GLY A 36 7.85 5.11 1.38
C GLY A 36 7.65 6.56 0.96
N ARG A 37 6.39 6.97 0.74
CA ARG A 37 6.04 8.31 0.25
C ARG A 37 4.73 8.78 0.84
N ILE A 38 4.58 10.09 0.96
CA ILE A 38 3.34 10.74 1.40
C ILE A 38 3.01 11.84 0.40
N TYR A 39 1.75 11.91 0.01
CA TYR A 39 1.28 12.89 -0.96
C TYR A 39 0.08 13.66 -0.43
N ARG A 40 0.04 14.95 -0.76
CA ARG A 40 -1.13 15.81 -0.58
C ARG A 40 -1.90 15.92 -1.88
N LEU A 41 -3.22 15.85 -1.79
CA LEU A 41 -4.11 16.07 -2.92
C LEU A 41 -4.09 17.55 -3.35
N LYS A 42 -4.09 17.79 -4.66
CA LYS A 42 -4.21 19.11 -5.28
C LYS A 42 -5.47 19.17 -6.14
N GLY A 43 -6.35 20.10 -5.82
CA GLY A 43 -7.61 20.29 -6.56
C GLY A 43 -8.67 19.25 -6.21
N GLY A 44 -9.62 19.06 -7.13
CA GLY A 44 -10.72 18.11 -6.98
C GLY A 44 -10.65 16.97 -7.98
N GLY A 45 -11.45 15.93 -7.75
CA GLY A 45 -11.67 14.84 -8.69
C GLY A 45 -13.07 14.90 -9.31
N PHE A 46 -13.27 14.14 -10.38
CA PHE A 46 -14.56 13.92 -11.01
C PHE A 46 -14.80 12.42 -11.17
N LEU A 47 -15.93 11.93 -10.67
CA LEU A 47 -16.34 10.53 -10.79
C LEU A 47 -17.69 10.45 -11.50
N GLY A 48 -17.67 10.18 -12.80
CA GLY A 48 -18.85 9.91 -13.61
C GLY A 48 -18.92 8.45 -14.05
N THR A 49 -20.01 8.10 -14.73
CA THR A 49 -20.24 6.73 -15.25
C THR A 49 -19.19 6.29 -16.26
N PHE A 50 -18.76 7.20 -17.15
CA PHE A 50 -17.84 6.90 -18.26
C PHE A 50 -16.49 7.60 -18.15
N LYS A 51 -16.34 8.53 -17.20
CA LYS A 51 -15.13 9.33 -17.03
C LYS A 51 -14.81 9.44 -15.55
N ARG A 52 -13.55 9.18 -15.22
CA ARG A 52 -13.00 9.33 -13.88
C ARG A 52 -11.71 10.13 -13.98
N GLU A 53 -11.62 11.18 -13.18
CA GLU A 53 -10.43 12.02 -13.03
C GLU A 53 -10.13 12.12 -11.54
N THR A 54 -8.97 11.62 -11.15
CA THR A 54 -8.46 11.79 -9.79
C THR A 54 -7.72 13.12 -9.69
N PRO A 55 -7.72 13.76 -8.51
CA PRO A 55 -6.95 14.97 -8.29
C PRO A 55 -5.45 14.73 -8.54
N ASP A 56 -4.74 15.80 -8.91
CA ASP A 56 -3.29 15.79 -8.92
C ASP A 56 -2.75 15.62 -7.50
N VAL A 57 -1.48 15.23 -7.40
CA VAL A 57 -0.82 14.98 -6.11
C VAL A 57 0.51 15.72 -6.04
N GLU A 58 0.88 16.13 -4.83
CA GLU A 58 2.20 16.66 -4.52
C GLU A 58 2.86 15.80 -3.46
N GLU A 59 4.06 15.32 -3.75
CA GLU A 59 4.88 14.56 -2.81
C GLU A 59 5.41 15.49 -1.71
N ILE A 60 5.18 15.10 -0.46
CA ILE A 60 5.71 15.76 0.71
C ILE A 60 7.05 15.08 1.04
N ARG A 61 8.12 15.85 1.15
CA ARG A 61 9.39 15.36 1.70
C ARG A 61 9.29 15.32 3.22
N PHE A 62 9.64 14.19 3.82
CA PHE A 62 9.58 14.00 5.27
C PHE A 62 10.72 13.08 5.72
N ASP A 63 11.28 13.38 6.89
CA ASP A 63 12.02 12.41 7.71
C ASP A 63 11.07 11.82 8.77
N GLU A 64 10.19 12.67 9.32
CA GLU A 64 9.06 12.32 10.17
C GLU A 64 7.81 13.05 9.67
N TYR A 65 6.65 12.39 9.74
CA TYR A 65 5.37 12.97 9.33
C TYR A 65 4.35 12.92 10.47
N SER A 66 3.92 14.10 10.92
CA SER A 66 2.83 14.22 11.90
C SER A 66 1.50 14.43 11.17
N LEU A 67 0.68 13.37 11.13
CA LEU A 67 -0.69 13.45 10.59
C LEU A 67 -1.56 14.27 11.55
N LYS A 68 -2.12 15.38 11.06
CA LYS A 68 -2.99 16.24 11.87
C LYS A 68 -4.40 15.64 11.98
N PRO A 69 -5.16 15.99 13.04
CA PRO A 69 -6.59 15.69 13.06
C PRO A 69 -7.27 16.15 11.77
N ASP A 70 -8.13 15.28 11.23
CA ASP A 70 -8.89 15.49 9.99
C ASP A 70 -8.05 15.70 8.71
N GLU A 71 -6.73 15.50 8.76
CA GLU A 71 -5.89 15.53 7.56
C GLU A 71 -6.05 14.22 6.77
N TYR A 72 -6.18 14.35 5.44
CA TYR A 72 -6.21 13.23 4.52
C TYR A 72 -5.00 13.29 3.58
N VAL A 73 -4.24 12.21 3.53
CA VAL A 73 -3.07 12.06 2.66
C VAL A 73 -3.13 10.76 1.87
N LEU A 74 -2.40 10.71 0.77
CA LEU A 74 -2.11 9.44 0.12
C LEU A 74 -0.77 8.93 0.60
N VAL A 75 -0.70 7.65 0.91
CA VAL A 75 0.52 6.98 1.37
C VAL A 75 0.95 5.97 0.32
N GLY A 76 2.16 6.18 -0.21
CA GLY A 76 2.82 5.24 -1.10
C GLY A 76 3.71 4.27 -0.33
N THR A 77 3.69 2.99 -0.69
CA THR A 77 4.56 1.99 -0.07
C THR A 77 6.02 2.16 -0.47
N LEU A 78 6.94 1.81 0.43
CA LEU A 78 8.36 1.68 0.13
C LEU A 78 8.62 0.47 -0.77
N GLU A 79 7.90 -0.61 -0.53
CA GLU A 79 7.94 -1.81 -1.34
C GLU A 79 7.20 -1.61 -2.67
N GLY A 80 7.79 -2.16 -3.73
CA GLY A 80 7.07 -2.49 -4.96
C GLY A 80 6.48 -3.89 -4.86
N VAL A 81 5.33 -4.12 -5.49
CA VAL A 81 4.66 -5.43 -5.54
C VAL A 81 4.57 -5.88 -6.98
N ASN A 82 5.00 -7.12 -7.24
CA ASN A 82 4.85 -7.81 -8.51
C ASN A 82 3.91 -9.01 -8.31
N MET A 83 2.60 -8.79 -8.45
CA MET A 83 1.58 -9.76 -8.13
C MET A 83 1.45 -10.83 -9.22
N PRO A 84 1.60 -12.14 -8.89
CA PRO A 84 1.35 -13.21 -9.85
C PRO A 84 -0.10 -13.22 -10.36
N GLU A 85 -0.30 -13.67 -11.59
CA GLU A 85 -1.63 -13.80 -12.25
C GLU A 85 -2.64 -14.69 -11.51
N ASN A 86 -2.17 -15.53 -10.59
CA ASN A 86 -3.00 -16.45 -9.82
C ASN A 86 -3.11 -16.06 -8.34
N LEU A 87 -2.71 -14.85 -7.97
CA LEU A 87 -2.74 -14.36 -6.60
C LEU A 87 -3.40 -12.99 -6.53
N ILE A 88 -4.11 -12.76 -5.42
CA ILE A 88 -4.56 -11.44 -4.98
C ILE A 88 -3.98 -11.18 -3.60
N ALA A 89 -3.79 -9.91 -3.23
CA ALA A 89 -3.47 -9.54 -1.85
C ALA A 89 -4.51 -8.59 -1.28
N ARG A 90 -4.93 -8.86 -0.04
CA ARG A 90 -5.76 -7.96 0.75
C ARG A 90 -4.87 -7.18 1.70
N VAL A 91 -4.90 -5.85 1.58
CA VAL A 91 -4.14 -4.96 2.46
C VAL A 91 -4.99 -4.57 3.66
N LEU A 92 -4.43 -4.73 4.86
CA LEU A 92 -5.09 -4.45 6.13
C LEU A 92 -4.29 -3.44 6.94
N PRO A 93 -4.95 -2.51 7.65
CA PRO A 93 -4.26 -1.63 8.58
C PRO A 93 -3.65 -2.44 9.73
N ARG A 94 -2.44 -2.03 10.16
CA ARG A 94 -1.85 -2.51 11.41
C ARG A 94 -2.69 -2.04 12.59
N SER A 95 -2.76 -2.89 13.61
CA SER A 95 -3.57 -2.59 14.79
C SER A 95 -3.06 -1.38 15.59
N SER A 96 -1.77 -1.09 15.53
CA SER A 96 -1.22 0.16 16.06
C SER A 96 -1.79 1.39 15.37
N LEU A 97 -1.92 1.38 14.04
CA LEU A 97 -2.37 2.52 13.26
C LEU A 97 -3.82 2.90 13.58
N PHE A 98 -4.75 1.94 13.51
CA PHE A 98 -6.16 2.25 13.79
C PHE A 98 -6.42 2.53 15.28
N ARG A 99 -5.59 2.03 16.20
CA ARG A 99 -5.67 2.41 17.63
C ARG A 99 -5.19 3.83 17.88
N CYS A 100 -4.42 4.42 16.96
CA CYS A 100 -4.08 5.84 16.97
C CYS A 100 -5.16 6.72 16.31
N GLY A 101 -6.34 6.17 15.98
CA GLY A 101 -7.43 6.91 15.37
C GLY A 101 -7.28 7.16 13.86
N CYS A 102 -6.28 6.56 13.21
CA CYS A 102 -6.04 6.72 11.78
C CYS A 102 -6.80 5.67 10.95
N SER A 103 -7.47 6.09 9.88
CA SER A 103 -8.25 5.18 9.01
C SER A 103 -7.53 4.93 7.69
N LEU A 104 -7.04 3.71 7.48
CA LEU A 104 -6.42 3.34 6.22
C LEU A 104 -7.47 2.84 5.22
N VAL A 105 -7.64 3.57 4.13
CA VAL A 105 -8.48 3.18 2.99
C VAL A 105 -7.62 2.44 1.96
N THR A 106 -7.92 1.15 1.79
CA THR A 106 -7.16 0.25 0.94
C THR A 106 -7.99 -0.31 -0.21
N ALA A 107 -7.31 -0.81 -1.23
CA ALA A 107 -7.90 -1.58 -2.32
C ALA A 107 -7.36 -3.03 -2.31
N LEU A 108 -7.99 -3.89 -3.09
CA LEU A 108 -7.43 -5.19 -3.42
C LEU A 108 -6.25 -5.02 -4.36
N VAL A 109 -5.18 -5.78 -4.17
CA VAL A 109 -4.10 -5.89 -5.16
C VAL A 109 -4.50 -7.00 -6.13
N ASP A 110 -4.81 -6.61 -7.36
CA ASP A 110 -5.25 -7.51 -8.41
C ASP A 110 -4.11 -8.38 -8.96
N PRO A 111 -4.44 -9.53 -9.58
CA PRO A 111 -3.44 -10.34 -10.26
C PRO A 111 -2.78 -9.56 -11.39
N GLY A 112 -1.47 -9.79 -11.60
CA GLY A 112 -0.69 -9.11 -12.63
C GLY A 112 -0.28 -7.67 -12.27
N TYR A 113 -0.76 -7.11 -11.15
CA TYR A 113 -0.37 -5.77 -10.69
C TYR A 113 1.16 -5.67 -10.51
N THR A 114 1.74 -4.59 -11.02
CA THR A 114 3.17 -4.27 -10.85
C THR A 114 3.32 -2.80 -10.49
N GLY A 115 3.88 -2.51 -9.30
CA GLY A 115 4.16 -1.12 -8.90
C GLY A 115 4.16 -0.90 -7.39
N VAL A 116 4.23 0.37 -6.99
CA VAL A 116 4.06 0.80 -5.60
C VAL A 116 2.59 1.01 -5.29
N LEU A 117 2.14 0.52 -4.13
CA LEU A 117 0.76 0.64 -3.71
C LEU A 117 0.52 2.04 -3.12
N ILE A 118 -0.65 2.61 -3.41
CA ILE A 118 -1.08 3.90 -2.87
C ILE A 118 -2.37 3.68 -2.09
N PHE A 119 -2.41 4.17 -0.85
CA PHE A 119 -3.55 4.07 0.05
C PHE A 119 -3.98 5.45 0.51
N GLY A 120 -5.25 5.60 0.89
CA GLY A 120 -5.72 6.78 1.62
C GLY A 120 -5.47 6.61 3.12
N LEU A 121 -4.99 7.64 3.79
CA LEU A 121 -4.82 7.70 5.24
C LEU A 121 -5.42 8.98 5.81
#